data_AF-A0A848VZG8-F1
#
_entry.id   AF-A0A848VZG8-F1
#
_cell.length_a   1.000
_cell.length_b   1.000
_cell.length_c   1.000
_cell.angle_alpha   90.00
_cell.angle_beta   90.00
_cell.angle_gamma   90.00
#
_symmetry.space_group_name_H-M   'P 1'
#
loop_
_entity.id
_entity.type
_entity.pdbx_description
1 polymer ?
#
loop_
_entity_poly.entity_id
_entity_poly.type
_entity_poly.pdbx_seq_one_letter_code
_entity_poly.pdbx_strand_id
1 'polypeptide(L)' 'GYQATLERGYSVVRAKGQVITAAAEAEAAKSLEIEFRDGRVKASTGKPPEQGTLF' A
#
# COMPACT_ATOMS: atom_id res chain seq x y z
N GLY A 1 -19.89 -6.58 1.07
CA GLY A 1 -18.68 -7.41 1.25
C GLY A 1 -17.45 -6.59 0.87
N TYR A 2 -16.27 -6.99 1.33
CA TYR A 2 -14.99 -6.27 1.16
C TYR A 2 -14.71 -5.79 -0.28
N GLN A 3 -15.08 -6.57 -1.30
CA GLN A 3 -14.95 -6.16 -2.71
C GLN A 3 -15.80 -4.93 -3.09
N ALA A 4 -16.96 -4.73 -2.46
CA ALA A 4 -17.80 -3.55 -2.69
C ALA A 4 -17.17 -2.26 -2.10
N THR A 5 -16.20 -2.38 -1.19
CA THR A 5 -15.42 -1.25 -0.68
C THR A 5 -14.38 -0.82 -1.71
N LEU A 6 -13.72 -1.78 -2.38
CA LEU A 6 -12.79 -1.49 -3.48
C LEU A 6 -13.49 -0.83 -4.67
N GLU A 7 -14.72 -1.25 -4.99
CA GLU A 7 -15.51 -0.65 -6.08
C GLU A 7 -15.96 0.79 -5.83
N ARG A 8 -16.02 1.21 -4.56
CA ARG A 8 -16.33 2.59 -4.16
C ARG A 8 -15.11 3.52 -4.19
N GLY A 9 -13.95 3.01 -4.63
CA GLY A 9 -12.71 3.77 -4.74
C GLY A 9 -11.84 3.74 -3.49
N TYR A 10 -12.13 2.86 -2.52
CA TYR A 10 -11.22 2.63 -1.40
C TYR A 10 -10.13 1.65 -1.80
N SER A 11 -8.93 1.81 -1.22
CA SER A 11 -7.82 0.85 -1.36
C SER A 11 -7.68 0.04 -0.09
N VAL A 12 -7.11 -1.16 -0.21
CA VAL A 12 -6.83 -2.00 0.96
C VAL A 12 -5.34 -2.20 1.12
N VAL A 13 -4.86 -1.96 2.33
CA VAL A 13 -3.47 -2.15 2.69
C VAL A 13 -3.27 -3.57 3.21
N ARG A 14 -2.23 -4.23 2.71
CA ARG A 14 -1.79 -5.54 3.14
C ARG A 14 -0.33 -5.52 3.57
N ALA A 15 -0.02 -6.31 4.58
CA ALA A 15 1.35 -6.63 4.98
C ALA A 15 1.49 -8.15 5.05
N LYS A 16 2.58 -8.70 4.48
CA LYS A 16 2.85 -10.15 4.45
C LYS A 16 1.66 -11.00 3.95
N GLY A 17 0.89 -10.46 3.01
CA GLY A 17 -0.28 -11.13 2.43
C GLY A 17 -1.59 -11.01 3.23
N GLN A 18 -1.56 -10.39 4.42
CA GLN A 18 -2.73 -10.18 5.26
C GLN A 18 -3.19 -8.72 5.17
N VAL A 19 -4.51 -8.51 5.18
CA VAL A 19 -5.09 -7.17 5.27
C VAL A 19 -4.79 -6.60 6.66
N ILE A 20 -4.24 -5.40 6.70
CA ILE A 20 -4.04 -4.63 7.92
C ILE A 20 -4.95 -3.41 7.90
N THR A 21 -5.39 -2.99 9.08
CA THR A 21 -6.32 -1.85 9.20
C THR A 21 -5.82 -0.76 10.15
N ALA A 22 -4.69 -0.98 10.84
CA ALA A 22 -4.08 0.01 11.71
C ALA A 22 -2.79 0.59 11.09
N ALA A 23 -2.60 1.91 11.25
CA ALA A 23 -1.39 2.60 10.79
C ALA A 23 -0.12 2.07 11.48
N ALA A 24 -0.20 1.74 12.77
CA ALA A 24 0.95 1.19 13.51
C ALA A 24 1.44 -0.16 12.92
N GLU A 25 0.52 -1.00 12.42
CA GLU A 25 0.90 -2.24 11.72
C GLU A 25 1.56 -1.95 10.38
N ALA A 26 1.12 -0.89 9.69
CA ALA A 26 1.69 -0.46 8.43
C ALA A 26 3.11 0.12 8.59
N GLU A 27 3.34 0.91 9.65
CA GLU A 27 4.65 1.47 9.98
C GLU A 27 5.67 0.39 10.38
N ALA A 28 5.23 -0.64 11.11
CA ALA A 28 6.09 -1.76 11.50
C ALA A 28 6.40 -2.72 10.34
N ALA A 29 5.65 -2.65 9.23
CA ALA A 29 5.84 -3.51 8.08
C ALA A 29 7.02 -3.05 7.22
N LYS A 30 7.91 -4.00 6.86
CA LYS A 30 9.03 -3.72 5.94
C LYS A 30 8.58 -3.45 4.50
N SER A 31 7.42 -3.96 4.13
CA SER A 31 6.82 -3.80 2.82
C SER A 31 5.30 -3.87 2.93
N LEU A 32 4.65 -3.06 2.11
CA LEU A 32 3.20 -2.98 2.02
C LEU A 32 2.75 -3.33 0.61
N GLU A 33 1.56 -3.88 0.49
CA GLU A 33 0.87 -4.06 -0.77
C GLU A 33 -0.47 -3.32 -0.69
N ILE A 34 -0.69 -2.41 -1.62
CA ILE A 34 -1.92 -1.65 -1.73
C ILE A 34 -2.74 -2.29 -2.84
N GLU A 35 -3.88 -2.88 -2.48
CA GLU A 35 -4.83 -3.50 -3.39
C GLU A 35 -5.88 -2.47 -3.81
N PHE A 36 -5.98 -2.26 -5.11
CA PHE A 36 -7.00 -1.48 -5.80
C PHE A 36 -7.97 -2.44 -6.50
N ARG A 37 -9.05 -1.89 -7.06
CA ARG A 37 -10.02 -2.66 -7.83
C ARG A 37 -9.40 -3.41 -9.02
N ASP A 38 -8.38 -2.83 -9.64
CA ASP A 38 -7.79 -3.25 -10.90
C ASP A 38 -6.41 -3.90 -10.76
N GLY A 39 -5.85 -3.93 -9.54
CA GLY A 39 -4.53 -4.48 -9.34
C GLY A 39 -3.94 -4.24 -7.97
N ARG A 40 -2.66 -4.57 -7.83
CA ARG A 40 -1.90 -4.44 -6.58
C ARG A 40 -0.61 -3.70 -6.84
N VAL A 41 -0.31 -2.75 -5.97
CA VAL A 41 0.91 -1.94 -6.02
C VAL A 41 1.75 -2.24 -4.78
N LYS A 42 3.04 -2.55 -4.98
CA LYS A 42 3.98 -2.69 -3.86
C LYS A 42 4.42 -1.31 -3.40
N ALA A 43 4.26 -1.03 -2.12
CA ALA A 43 4.75 0.17 -1.47
C ALA A 43 5.94 -0.18 -0.57
N SER A 44 7.04 0.53 -0.79
CA SER A 44 8.27 0.43 -0.01
C SER A 44 8.36 1.67 0.88
N THR A 45 8.57 1.50 2.18
CA THR A 45 8.76 2.62 3.14
C THR A 45 10.17 3.23 3.07
N GLY A 46 10.88 3.02 1.96
CA GLY A 46 12.24 3.52 1.75
C GLY A 46 12.26 5.03 1.53
N LYS A 47 13.40 5.65 1.86
CA LYS A 47 13.71 7.04 1.51
C LYS A 47 13.44 7.23 0.01
N PRO A 48 12.78 8.31 -0.43
CA PRO A 48 12.61 8.60 -1.85
C PRO A 48 13.98 8.45 -2.52
N PRO A 49 14.07 7.85 -3.72
CA PRO A 49 15.32 7.90 -4.47
C PRO A 49 15.74 9.38 -4.52
N GLU A 50 17.01 9.68 -4.26
CA GLU A 50 17.52 11.02 -4.49
C GLU A 50 17.21 11.35 -5.94
N GLN A 51 16.16 12.14 -6.14
CA GLN A 51 15.68 12.54 -7.45
C GLN A 51 16.76 13.48 -7.96
N GLY A 52 17.79 12.90 -8.58
CA GLY A 52 18.91 13.62 -9.14
C GLY A 52 18.33 14.72 -10.00
N THR A 53 18.65 15.96 -9.64
CA THR A 53 18.06 17.10 -10.34
C THR A 53 18.50 17.02 -11.79
N LEU A 54 17.53 16.81 -12.68
CA LEU A 54 17.70 16.95 -14.13
C LEU A 54 17.86 18.45 -14.40
N PHE A 55 19.07 18.96 -14.18
CA PHE A 55 19.57 20.21 -14.73
C PHE A 55 20.58 19.88 -15.82
#